data_AF-A0A257LK68-F1
#
_entry.id   AF-A0A257LK68-F1
#
_cell.length_a   1.000
_cell.length_b   1.000
_cell.length_c   1.000
_cell.angle_alpha   90.00
_cell.angle_beta   90.00
_cell.angle_gamma   90.00
#
_symmetry.space_group_name_H-M   'P 1'
#
loop_
_entity.id
_entity.type
_entity.pdbx_description
1 polymer ?
#
loop_
_entity_poly.entity_id
_entity_poly.type
_entity_poly.pdbx_seq_one_letter_code
_entity_poly.pdbx_strand_id
1 'polypeptide(L)' 'MPDKPAGPGTRPAINQRCTGCGRCVAACPPKVLWLESHQWQKRAVLHQPKGCTGCAACAVVCPFHAIRMQRV' A
#
# COMPACT_ATOMS: atom_id res chain seq x y z
N MET A 1 6.10 14.24 -11.79
CA MET A 1 5.95 12.88 -12.37
C MET A 1 4.45 12.62 -12.54
N PRO A 2 3.90 12.72 -13.77
CA PRO A 2 2.44 12.71 -13.98
C PRO A 2 1.95 11.35 -14.50
N ASP A 3 1.61 10.43 -13.61
CA ASP A 3 0.85 9.21 -13.94
C ASP A 3 -0.13 8.88 -12.80
N LYS A 4 -1.23 9.64 -12.76
CA LYS A 4 -2.27 9.48 -11.75
C LYS A 4 -3.21 8.35 -12.16
N PRO A 5 -3.37 7.33 -11.29
CA PRO A 5 -4.74 7.01 -10.89
C PRO A 5 -4.82 6.97 -9.37
N ALA A 6 -4.15 7.89 -8.68
CA ALA A 6 -4.49 8.14 -7.28
C ALA A 6 -5.88 8.81 -7.26
N GLY A 7 -6.90 8.04 -6.86
CA GLY A 7 -8.30 8.46 -6.87
C GLY A 7 -9.26 7.36 -6.41
N PRO A 8 -10.52 7.71 -6.12
CA PRO A 8 -11.53 6.74 -5.73
C PRO A 8 -11.66 5.63 -6.78
N GLY A 9 -11.61 4.36 -6.35
CA GLY A 9 -11.61 3.19 -7.23
C GLY A 9 -10.22 2.58 -7.52
N THR A 10 -9.18 3.03 -6.83
CA THR A 10 -7.85 2.38 -6.89
C THR A 10 -7.39 1.87 -5.54
N ARG A 11 -6.66 0.75 -5.56
CA ARG A 11 -6.11 0.11 -4.36
C ARG A 11 -4.62 -0.23 -4.53
N PRO A 12 -3.85 -0.22 -3.43
CA PRO A 12 -2.47 -0.66 -3.45
C PRO A 12 -2.37 -2.18 -3.63
N ALA A 13 -1.74 -2.60 -4.72
CA ALA A 13 -1.24 -3.94 -4.92
C ALA A 13 0.20 -4.00 -4.41
N ILE A 14 0.40 -4.70 -3.30
CA ILE A 14 1.74 -5.01 -2.78
C ILE A 14 2.27 -6.23 -3.56
N ASN A 15 3.59 -6.29 -3.83
CA ASN A 15 4.26 -7.44 -4.45
C ASN A 15 5.27 -8.12 -3.50
N GLN A 16 6.07 -9.06 -4.01
CA GLN A 16 7.04 -9.82 -3.19
C GLN A 16 8.28 -9.00 -2.75
N ARG A 17 8.50 -7.80 -3.30
CA ARG A 17 9.61 -6.91 -2.90
C ARG A 17 9.33 -6.17 -1.59
N CYS A 18 8.17 -6.41 -0.98
CA CYS A 18 7.80 -5.83 0.30
C CYS A 18 8.60 -6.53 1.42
N THR A 19 9.34 -5.73 2.18
CA THR A 19 10.14 -6.20 3.32
C THR A 19 9.40 -6.08 4.66
N GLY A 20 8.16 -5.59 4.64
CA GLY A 20 7.39 -5.36 5.87
C GLY A 20 7.90 -4.21 6.74
N CYS A 21 8.64 -3.24 6.18
CA CYS A 21 9.22 -2.12 6.93
C CYS A 21 8.22 -1.14 7.59
N GLY A 22 6.92 -1.22 7.30
CA GLY A 22 5.88 -0.42 7.96
C GLY A 22 5.72 1.04 7.51
N ARG A 23 6.59 1.58 6.65
CA ARG A 23 6.47 2.98 6.16
C ARG A 23 5.11 3.29 5.54
N CYS A 24 4.56 2.34 4.79
CA CYS A 24 3.25 2.48 4.15
C CYS A 24 2.09 2.54 5.16
N VAL A 25 2.21 1.86 6.32
CA VAL A 25 1.22 1.90 7.41
C VAL A 25 1.24 3.28 8.05
N ALA A 26 2.43 3.80 8.37
CA ALA A 26 2.59 5.13 8.96
C ALA A 26 2.11 6.25 8.02
N ALA A 27 2.35 6.12 6.70
CA ALA A 27 1.94 7.12 5.72
C ALA A 27 0.46 7.03 5.32
N CYS A 28 -0.30 6.03 5.77
CA CYS A 28 -1.70 5.84 5.39
C CYS A 28 -2.61 6.66 6.31
N PRO A 29 -3.23 7.78 5.84
CA PRO A 29 -4.06 8.60 6.71
C PRO A 29 -5.26 7.86 7.31
N PRO A 30 -6.02 7.04 6.55
CA PRO A 30 -7.14 6.28 7.13
C PRO A 30 -6.69 5.00 7.85
N LYS A 31 -5.37 4.75 7.97
CA LYS A 31 -4.79 3.58 8.68
C LYS A 31 -5.38 2.23 8.27
N VAL A 32 -5.62 2.05 6.97
CA VAL A 32 -6.22 0.82 6.41
C VAL A 32 -5.20 -0.26 6.01
N LEU A 33 -3.90 0.03 6.14
CA LEU A 33 -2.80 -0.87 5.84
C LEU A 33 -2.21 -1.45 7.12
N TRP A 34 -1.94 -2.75 7.11
CA TRP A 34 -1.45 -3.52 8.25
C TRP A 34 -0.21 -4.32 7.83
N LEU A 35 0.61 -4.72 8.80
CA LEU A 35 1.71 -5.65 8.56
C LEU A 35 1.28 -7.03 9.02
N GLU A 36 1.27 -7.99 8.10
CA GLU A 36 1.03 -9.40 8.39
C GLU A 36 2.28 -10.21 8.10
N SER A 37 2.49 -11.29 8.87
CA SER A 37 3.58 -12.22 8.64
C SER A 37 3.06 -13.40 7.82
N HIS A 38 3.65 -13.64 6.65
CA HIS A 38 3.31 -14.77 5.80
C HIS A 38 4.57 -15.58 5.53
N GLN A 39 4.60 -16.84 5.99
CA GLN A 39 5.71 -17.78 5.80
C GLN A 39 7.09 -17.15 6.08
N TRP A 40 7.29 -16.65 7.31
CA TRP A 40 8.54 -16.00 7.77
C TRP A 40 8.87 -14.62 7.17
N GLN A 41 8.04 -14.08 6.27
CA GLN A 41 8.24 -12.74 5.70
C GLN A 41 7.11 -11.80 6.13
N LYS A 42 7.48 -10.63 6.67
CA LYS A 42 6.51 -9.56 6.97
C LYS A 42 6.14 -8.82 5.70
N ARG A 43 4.84 -8.57 5.52
CA ARG A 43 4.31 -7.92 4.33
C ARG A 43 3.19 -6.96 4.68
N ALA A 44 3.14 -5.85 3.94
CA ALA A 44 2.01 -4.94 4.02
C ALA A 44 0.79 -5.54 3.33
N VAL A 45 -0.37 -5.44 3.97
CA VAL A 45 -1.66 -5.92 3.48
C VAL A 45 -2.71 -4.83 3.67
N LEU A 46 -3.57 -4.65 2.67
CA LEU A 46 -4.72 -3.76 2.76
C LEU A 46 -5.84 -4.49 3.50
N HIS A 47 -5.94 -4.26 4.80
CA HIS A 47 -6.91 -4.94 5.65
C HIS A 47 -8.33 -4.36 5.52
N GLN A 48 -8.43 -3.03 5.31
CA GLN A 48 -9.71 -2.33 5.19
C GLN A 48 -9.89 -1.68 3.80
N PRO A 49 -10.20 -2.46 2.75
CA PRO A 49 -10.29 -1.96 1.39
C PRO A 49 -11.36 -0.87 1.20
N LYS A 50 -12.43 -0.87 2.00
CA LYS A 50 -13.50 0.13 1.96
C LYS A 50 -13.06 1.53 2.43
N GLY A 51 -12.09 1.60 3.35
CA GLY A 51 -11.54 2.87 3.84
C GLY A 51 -10.38 3.41 3.00
N CYS A 52 -9.98 2.69 1.94
CA CYS A 52 -8.91 3.15 1.07
C CYS A 52 -9.42 4.26 0.15
N THR A 53 -8.81 5.44 0.23
CA THR A 53 -9.16 6.61 -0.59
C THR A 53 -8.48 6.62 -1.96
N GLY A 54 -7.55 5.70 -2.20
CA GLY A 54 -6.74 5.69 -3.41
C GLY A 54 -5.68 6.80 -3.48
N CYS A 55 -5.34 7.47 -2.36
CA CYS A 55 -4.41 8.62 -2.35
C CYS A 55 -2.96 8.32 -2.76
N ALA A 56 -2.57 7.05 -2.94
CA ALA A 56 -1.23 6.61 -3.34
C ALA A 56 -0.06 6.95 -2.39
N ALA A 57 -0.30 7.55 -1.22
CA ALA A 57 0.76 7.88 -0.25
C ALA A 57 1.64 6.67 0.12
N CYS A 58 1.03 5.49 0.27
CA CYS A 58 1.74 4.24 0.54
C CYS A 58 2.71 3.83 -0.59
N ALA A 59 2.36 4.09 -1.85
CA ALA A 59 3.22 3.81 -3.00
C ALA A 59 4.41 4.78 -3.06
N VAL A 60 4.15 6.08 -2.79
CA VAL A 60 5.17 7.14 -2.80
C VAL A 60 6.22 6.93 -1.70
N VAL A 61 5.80 6.54 -0.49
CA VAL A 61 6.72 6.41 0.65
C VAL A 61 7.54 5.11 0.61
N CYS A 62 7.21 4.16 -0.27
CA CYS A 62 7.82 2.84 -0.31
C CYS A 62 9.20 2.90 -0.96
N PRO A 63 10.32 2.79 -0.20
CA PRO A 63 11.66 2.89 -0.76
C PRO A 63 12.00 1.69 -1.65
N PHE A 64 11.28 0.58 -1.43
CA PHE A 64 11.43 -0.64 -2.20
C PHE A 64 10.51 -0.66 -3.42
N HIS A 65 9.73 0.38 -3.74
CA HIS A 65 8.78 0.36 -4.86
C HIS A 65 7.92 -0.92 -4.93
N ALA A 66 7.55 -1.46 -3.77
CA ALA A 66 6.86 -2.74 -3.65
C ALA A 66 5.33 -2.61 -3.79
N ILE A 67 4.83 -1.37 -3.87
CA ILE A 67 3.41 -1.03 -3.89
C ILE A 67 3.11 -0.33 -5.21
N ARG A 68 2.16 -0.87 -5.98
CA ARG A 68 1.61 -0.23 -7.19
C ARG A 68 0.13 0.03 -6.98
N MET A 69 -0.36 1.18 -7.44
CA MET A 69 -1.80 1.47 -7.42
C MET A 69 -2.46 0.84 -8.65
N GLN A 70 -3.51 0.05 -8.44
CA GLN A 70 -4.28 -0.62 -9.50
C GLN A 70 -5.76 -0.30 -9.35
N ARG A 71 -6.48 -0.25 -10.47
CA ARG A 71 -7.94 -0.08 -10.49
C ARG A 71 -8.59 -1.40 -10.07
N VAL A 72 -9.63 -1.31 -9.25
CA VAL A 72 -10.39 -2.44 -8.71
C VAL A 72 -11.86 -2.36 -9.03
#